data_AF-A0A9D6KRM9-F1
#
_entry.id   AF-A0A9D6KRM9-F1
#
_cell.length_a   1.000
_cell.length_b   1.000
_cell.length_c   1.000
_cell.angle_alpha   90.00
_cell.angle_beta   90.00
_cell.angle_gamma   90.00
#
_symmetry.space_group_name_H-M   'P 1'
#
loop_
_entity.id
_entity.type
_entity.pdbx_description
1 polymer ?
#
loop_
_entity_poly.entity_id
_entity_poly.type
_entity_poly.pdbx_seq_one_letter_code
_entity_poly.pdbx_strand_id
1 'polypeptide(L)'
;MENWIGLTVAQVLALCGTPFSDARMVDEPPGKLRAVEVGCHQGDRTVRMVLQLEYRPELFSADRAWDEKLVGRQKVIAVRGPADGGH
;
A
#
# COMPACT_ATOMS: atom_id res chain seq x y z
N MET A 1 -12.06 5.95 11.06
CA MET A 1 -10.99 5.36 10.23
C MET A 1 -11.68 4.57 9.13
N GLU A 2 -11.57 5.00 7.88
CA GLU A 2 -12.14 4.27 6.75
C GLU A 2 -11.53 2.86 6.67
N ASN A 3 -12.40 1.84 6.64
CA ASN A 3 -11.94 0.46 6.60
C ASN A 3 -11.53 0.10 5.16
N TRP A 4 -10.26 0.28 4.82
CA TRP A 4 -9.73 -0.07 3.49
C TRP A 4 -9.41 -1.56 3.33
N ILE A 5 -9.62 -2.37 4.38
CA ILE A 5 -9.41 -3.83 4.30
C ILE A 5 -10.41 -4.42 3.30
N GLY A 6 -9.91 -5.25 2.39
CA GLY A 6 -10.67 -5.86 1.30
C GLY A 6 -10.71 -5.01 0.02
N LEU A 7 -10.35 -3.72 0.08
CA LEU A 7 -10.13 -2.90 -1.11
C LEU A 7 -8.84 -3.30 -1.80
N THR A 8 -8.74 -2.97 -3.09
CA THR A 8 -7.50 -3.14 -3.84
C THR A 8 -6.58 -1.93 -3.65
N VAL A 9 -5.26 -2.13 -3.79
CA VAL A 9 -4.29 -1.02 -3.70
C VAL A 9 -4.66 0.14 -4.63
N ALA A 10 -5.09 -0.16 -5.87
CA ALA A 10 -5.51 0.88 -6.82
C ALA A 10 -6.73 1.68 -6.33
N GLN A 11 -7.69 1.04 -5.64
CA GLN A 11 -8.83 1.75 -5.06
C GLN A 11 -8.38 2.66 -3.92
N VAL A 12 -7.49 2.20 -3.05
CA VAL A 12 -6.97 3.03 -1.95
C VAL A 12 -6.18 4.22 -2.48
N LEU A 13 -5.33 4.02 -3.49
CA LEU A 13 -4.61 5.10 -4.16
C LEU A 13 -5.56 6.15 -4.76
N ALA A 14 -6.64 5.70 -5.42
CA ALA A 14 -7.65 6.59 -5.97
C ALA A 14 -8.39 7.39 -4.87
N LEU A 15 -8.71 6.77 -3.74
CA LEU A 15 -9.31 7.45 -2.58
C LEU A 15 -8.35 8.50 -1.99
N CYS A 16 -7.06 8.19 -1.96
CA CYS A 16 -6.02 9.08 -1.46
C CYS A 16 -5.61 10.19 -2.45
N GLY A 17 -6.04 10.10 -3.72
CA GLY A 17 -5.56 10.96 -4.80
C GLY A 17 -4.07 10.79 -5.09
N THR A 18 -3.47 9.65 -4.71
CA THR A 18 -2.04 9.39 -4.81
C THR A 18 -1.74 8.63 -6.09
N PRO A 19 -0.88 9.12 -7.00
CA PRO A 19 -0.45 8.34 -8.13
C PRO A 19 0.39 7.15 -7.68
N PHE A 20 0.40 6.07 -8.45
CA PHE A 20 1.17 4.87 -8.10
C PHE A 20 2.69 5.15 -8.06
N SER A 21 3.18 6.13 -8.82
CA SER A 21 4.59 6.57 -8.76
C SER A 21 5.03 7.14 -7.40
N ASP A 22 4.07 7.63 -6.60
CA ASP A 22 4.31 8.08 -5.22
C ASP A 22 4.15 6.94 -4.19
N ALA A 23 3.69 5.77 -4.62
CA ALA A 23 3.58 4.59 -3.78
C ALA A 23 4.95 3.89 -3.67
N ARG A 24 5.33 3.53 -2.45
CA ARG A 24 6.58 2.83 -2.17
C ARG A 24 6.32 1.36 -1.88
N MET A 25 6.98 0.50 -2.63
CA MET A 25 6.94 -0.95 -2.43
C MET A 25 7.74 -1.33 -1.19
N VAL A 26 7.12 -2.10 -0.29
CA VAL A 26 7.75 -2.61 0.93
C VAL A 26 7.85 -4.13 0.81
N ASP A 27 9.07 -4.59 0.56
CA ASP A 27 9.38 -6.00 0.45
C ASP A 27 10.01 -6.58 1.72
N GLU A 28 9.81 -7.89 1.90
CA GLU A 28 10.58 -8.71 2.82
C GLU A 28 11.63 -9.49 2.04
N PRO A 29 12.90 -9.53 2.51
CA PRO A 29 13.94 -10.32 1.85
C PRO A 29 13.50 -11.78 1.70
N PRO A 30 13.71 -12.41 0.53
CA PRO A 30 14.59 -12.00 -0.57
C PRO A 30 13.93 -11.20 -1.71
N GLY A 31 12.80 -10.54 -1.51
CA GLY A 31 12.09 -9.77 -2.55
C GLY A 31 10.61 -10.12 -2.66
N LYS A 32 9.96 -10.41 -1.54
CA LYS A 32 8.52 -10.67 -1.47
C LYS A 32 7.82 -9.36 -1.17
N LEU A 33 6.98 -8.86 -2.07
CA LEU A 33 6.16 -7.69 -1.77
C LEU A 33 5.16 -8.05 -0.66
N ARG A 34 5.25 -7.35 0.47
CA ARG A 34 4.41 -7.58 1.64
C ARG A 34 3.51 -6.40 1.96
N ALA A 35 3.91 -5.20 1.56
CA ALA A 35 3.12 -4.01 1.75
C ALA A 35 3.42 -2.94 0.70
N VAL A 36 2.54 -1.95 0.64
CA VAL A 36 2.69 -0.72 -0.15
C VAL A 36 2.49 0.45 0.77
N GLU A 37 3.47 1.33 0.86
CA GLU A 37 3.37 2.60 1.57
C GLU A 37 2.84 3.67 0.62
N VAL A 38 1.81 4.41 1.05
CA VAL A 38 1.15 5.44 0.26
C VAL A 38 0.99 6.72 1.09
N GLY A 39 1.16 7.89 0.47
CA GLY A 39 0.91 9.18 1.10
C GLY A 39 -0.50 9.66 0.81
N CYS A 40 -1.40 9.61 1.80
CA CYS A 40 -2.79 10.03 1.66
C CYS A 40 -2.97 11.48 2.10
N HIS A 41 -3.55 12.33 1.27
CA HIS A 41 -3.78 13.75 1.62
C HIS A 41 -5.05 13.89 2.46
N GLN A 42 -4.91 14.39 3.69
CA GLN A 42 -6.02 14.72 4.58
C GLN A 42 -5.97 16.21 4.92
N GLY A 43 -6.69 17.02 4.14
CA GLY A 43 -6.61 18.48 4.20
C GLY A 43 -5.23 18.96 3.76
N ASP A 44 -4.55 19.71 4.62
CA ASP A 44 -3.21 20.29 4.35
C ASP A 44 -2.05 19.33 4.69
N ARG A 45 -2.36 18.13 5.23
CA ARG A 45 -1.34 17.17 5.69
C ARG A 45 -1.33 15.92 4.82
N THR A 46 -0.14 15.41 4.53
CA THR A 46 0.04 14.08 3.94
C THR A 46 0.31 13.06 5.03
N VAL A 47 -0.57 12.07 5.14
CA VAL A 47 -0.51 10.98 6.12
C VAL A 47 0.05 9.74 5.41
N ARG A 48 1.18 9.22 5.88
CA ARG A 48 1.77 7.99 5.33
C ARG A 48 1.08 6.77 5.90
N MET A 49 0.62 5.88 5.03
CA MET A 49 -0.12 4.68 5.39
C MET A 49 0.48 3.47 4.70
N VAL A 50 0.65 2.37 5.45
CA VAL A 50 1.22 1.13 4.96
C VAL A 50 0.10 0.11 4.77
N LEU A 51 -0.16 -0.24 3.52
CA LEU A 51 -1.15 -1.21 3.08
C LEU A 51 -0.50 -2.58 3.06
N GLN A 52 -0.81 -3.44 4.03
CA GLN A 52 -0.34 -4.82 4.03
C GLN A 52 -1.15 -5.65 3.03
N LEU A 53 -0.44 -6.47 2.26
CA LEU A 53 -1.02 -7.32 1.23
C LEU A 53 -0.98 -8.78 1.65
N GLU A 54 -1.95 -9.56 1.18
CA GLU A 54 -1.83 -11.01 1.22
C GLU A 54 -0.68 -11.44 0.30
N TYR A 55 0.31 -12.15 0.85
CA TYR A 55 1.39 -12.64 0.01
C TYR A 55 0.88 -13.71 -0.95
N ARG A 56 1.13 -13.48 -2.23
CA ARG A 56 0.88 -14.41 -3.33
C ARG A 56 2.23 -14.68 -4.02
N PRO A 57 2.47 -15.87 -4.59
CA PRO A 57 3.74 -16.16 -5.27
C PRO A 57 4.04 -15.22 -6.45
N GLU A 58 3.01 -14.65 -7.08
CA GLU A 58 3.15 -13.60 -8.10
C GLU A 58 3.79 -12.30 -7.59
N LEU A 59 3.80 -12.08 -6.27
CA LEU A 59 4.36 -10.90 -5.62
C LEU A 59 5.85 -11.07 -5.27
N PHE A 60 6.48 -12.16 -5.65
CA PHE A 60 7.91 -12.33 -5.56
C PHE A 60 8.60 -11.72 -6.79
N SER A 61 9.60 -10.86 -6.57
CA SER A 61 10.44 -10.31 -7.62
C SER A 61 11.88 -10.18 -7.10
N ALA A 62 12.83 -10.89 -7.74
CA ALA A 62 14.24 -10.83 -7.36
C ALA A 62 14.83 -9.43 -7.60
N ASP A 63 14.40 -8.77 -8.67
CA ASP A 63 14.82 -7.43 -9.07
C ASP A 63 14.05 -6.31 -8.36
N ARG A 64 13.09 -6.65 -7.49
CA ARG A 64 12.18 -5.70 -6.82
C ARG A 64 11.43 -4.79 -7.81
N ALA A 65 11.18 -5.31 -9.00
CA ALA A 65 10.36 -4.67 -10.01
C ALA A 65 8.99 -5.36 -10.01
N TRP A 66 7.96 -4.65 -9.56
CA TRP A 66 6.57 -5.13 -9.60
C TRP A 66 5.75 -4.25 -10.53
N ASP A 67 4.95 -4.90 -11.38
CA ASP A 67 4.06 -4.22 -12.29
C ASP A 67 2.92 -3.51 -11.54
N GLU A 68 2.59 -2.29 -11.94
CA GLU A 68 1.58 -1.47 -11.27
C GLU A 68 0.19 -2.13 -11.31
N LYS A 69 -0.14 -2.86 -12.38
CA LYS A 69 -1.41 -3.58 -12.48
C LYS A 69 -1.42 -4.80 -11.56
N LEU A 70 -0.28 -5.48 -11.45
CA LEU A 70 -0.10 -6.60 -10.52
C LEU A 70 -0.27 -6.15 -9.07
N VAL A 71 0.36 -5.05 -8.66
CA VAL A 71 0.23 -4.53 -7.29
C VAL A 71 -1.16 -3.93 -7.07
N GLY A 72 -1.64 -3.16 -8.05
CA GLY A 72 -2.92 -2.46 -8.01
C GLY A 72 -4.14 -3.37 -7.81
N ARG A 73 -4.07 -4.65 -8.25
CA ARG A 73 -5.12 -5.65 -8.03
C ARG A 73 -5.05 -6.39 -6.69
N GLN A 74 -3.97 -6.24 -5.94
CA GLN A 74 -3.82 -6.92 -4.65
C GLN A 74 -4.78 -6.33 -3.63
N LYS A 75 -5.37 -7.22 -2.83
CA LYS A 75 -6.26 -6.81 -1.74
C LYS A 75 -5.45 -6.43 -0.51
N VAL A 76 -5.86 -5.35 0.12
CA VAL A 76 -5.34 -4.90 1.40
C VAL A 76 -5.95 -5.78 2.50
N ILE A 77 -5.08 -6.41 3.30
CA ILE A 77 -5.50 -7.27 4.43
C ILE A 77 -5.36 -6.57 5.78
N ALA A 78 -4.49 -5.56 5.86
CA ALA A 78 -4.35 -4.71 7.04
C ALA A 78 -3.81 -3.35 6.61
N VAL A 79 -4.14 -2.32 7.38
CA VAL A 79 -3.61 -0.97 7.19
C VAL A 79 -2.89 -0.58 8.46
N ARG A 80 -1.63 -0.17 8.33
CA ARG A 80 -0.88 0.47 9.42
C ARG A 80 -0.77 1.95 9.08
N GLY A 81 -1.52 2.78 9.80
CA GLY A 81 -1.37 4.23 9.72
C GLY A 81 -0.10 4.71 10.42
N PRO A 82 0.19 6.02 10.38
CA PRO A 82 1.03 6.59 11.43
C PRO A 82 0.29 6.31 12.73
N ALA A 83 1.01 5.77 13.71
CA ALA A 83 0.44 5.38 15.00
C ALA A 83 -0.62 6.38 15.45
N ASP A 84 -1.76 5.86 15.91
CA ASP A 84 -2.71 6.60 16.73
C ASP A 84 -1.91 7.34 17.81
N GLY A 85 -1.70 8.62 17.56
CA GLY A 85 -0.90 9.52 18.36
C GLY A 85 -1.84 10.53 18.99
N GLY A 86 -2.65 10.05 19.93
CA GLY A 86 -3.24 10.83 21.01
C GLY A 86 -4.30 11.85 20.63
N HIS A 87 -5.52 11.63 21.12
CA HIS A 87 -6.23 12.69 21.83
C HIS A 87 -6.77 12.14 23.14
#